data_AF-A0A1J3CT45-F1
#
_entry.id   AF-A0A1J3CT45-F1
#
_cell.length_a   1.000
_cell.length_b   1.000
_cell.length_c   1.000
_cell.angle_alpha   90.00
_cell.angle_beta   90.00
_cell.angle_gamma   90.00
#
_symmetry.space_group_name_H-M   'P 1'
#
loop_
_entity.id
_entity.type
_entity.pdbx_description
1 polymer ?
#
loop_
_entity_poly.entity_id
_entity_poly.type
_entity_poly.pdbx_seq_one_letter_code
_entity_poly.pdbx_strand_id
1 'polypeptide(L)'
;YTLGQKTTVMSPEIFVKAGIPCCRLVQNPGEFVVTFPRAYHSGFSHGFNCGEASNIATPEWLRLAKDAAIRRAAINYLPMVSHLQLLY
;
A
#
# COMPACT_ATOMS: atom_id res chain seq x y z
N TYR A 1 -14.24 1.27 12.97
CA TYR A 1 -12.84 1.34 12.53
C TYR A 1 -12.80 1.18 11.02
N THR A 2 -12.13 2.07 10.30
CA THR A 2 -11.99 1.94 8.83
C THR A 2 -10.65 1.30 8.50
N LEU A 3 -10.57 0.57 7.39
CA LEU A 3 -9.33 -0.08 6.95
C LEU A 3 -8.16 0.91 6.80
N GLY A 4 -8.45 2.18 6.48
CA GLY A 4 -7.45 3.24 6.31
C GLY A 4 -6.73 3.67 7.59
N GLN A 5 -7.21 3.29 8.78
CA GLN A 5 -6.58 3.66 10.06
C GLN A 5 -5.34 2.82 10.38
N LYS A 6 -5.08 1.72 9.65
CA LYS A 6 -3.90 0.84 9.82
C LYS A 6 -3.72 0.29 11.25
N THR A 7 -4.79 0.10 12.00
CA THR A 7 -4.76 -0.39 13.39
C THR A 7 -5.06 -1.89 13.53
N THR A 8 -5.15 -2.63 12.43
CA THR A 8 -5.57 -4.04 12.42
C THR A 8 -4.54 -4.90 11.70
N VAL A 9 -4.12 -5.97 12.37
CA VAL A 9 -3.29 -7.03 11.79
C VAL A 9 -4.09 -8.33 11.82
N MET A 10 -4.09 -9.06 10.71
CA MET A 10 -4.72 -10.38 10.60
C MET A 10 -3.67 -11.41 10.21
N SER A 11 -3.80 -12.64 10.72
CA SER A 11 -2.92 -13.73 10.33
C SER A 11 -3.04 -13.99 8.82
N PRO A 12 -1.90 -14.12 8.09
CA PRO A 12 -1.92 -14.48 6.67
C PRO A 12 -2.70 -15.77 6.37
N GLU A 13 -2.77 -16.69 7.34
CA GLU A 13 -3.55 -17.92 7.20
C GLU A 13 -5.04 -17.68 6.96
N ILE A 14 -5.60 -16.59 7.50
CA ILE A 14 -7.01 -16.24 7.30
C ILE A 14 -7.25 -15.90 5.82
N PHE A 15 -6.35 -15.13 5.21
CA PHE A 15 -6.44 -14.76 3.80
C PHE A 15 -6.25 -15.96 2.88
N VAL A 16 -5.24 -16.79 3.15
CA VAL A 16 -4.97 -18.00 2.36
C VAL A 16 -6.15 -18.97 2.41
N LYS A 17 -6.74 -19.21 3.59
CA LYS A 17 -7.96 -20.04 3.73
C LYS A 17 -9.17 -19.45 3.00
N ALA A 18 -9.24 -18.13 2.86
CA ALA A 18 -10.26 -17.44 2.07
C ALA A 18 -9.95 -17.37 0.56
N GLY A 19 -8.87 -17.99 0.10
CA GLY A 19 -8.47 -17.97 -1.33
C GLY A 19 -7.82 -16.65 -1.78
N ILE A 20 -7.43 -15.78 -0.86
CA ILE A 20 -6.75 -14.52 -1.15
C ILE A 20 -5.24 -14.78 -1.26
N PRO A 21 -4.60 -14.46 -2.40
CA PRO A 21 -3.16 -14.64 -2.55
C PRO A 21 -2.37 -13.83 -1.53
N CYS A 22 -1.38 -14.45 -0.90
CA CYS A 22 -0.45 -13.80 0.01
C CYS A 22 0.98 -14.17 -0.37
N CYS A 23 1.87 -13.18 -0.36
CA CYS A 23 3.31 -13.38 -0.47
C CYS A 23 3.99 -12.98 0.84
N ARG A 24 5.14 -13.58 1.12
CA ARG A 24 5.97 -13.27 2.29
C ARG A 24 7.43 -13.15 1.85
N LEU A 25 8.14 -12.19 2.42
CA LEU A 25 9.58 -12.02 2.26
C LEU A 25 10.20 -11.60 3.59
N VAL A 26 11.53 -11.72 3.67
CA VAL A 26 12.35 -11.14 4.74
C VAL A 26 13.25 -10.11 4.09
N GLN A 27 13.23 -8.87 4.58
CA GLN A 27 14.13 -7.81 4.13
C GLN A 27 15.34 -7.75 5.05
N ASN A 28 16.53 -7.98 4.48
CA ASN A 28 17.82 -7.86 5.14
C ASN A 28 18.44 -6.47 4.93
N PRO A 29 19.46 -6.08 5.74
CA PRO A 29 20.17 -4.83 5.53
C PRO A 29 20.77 -4.73 4.11
N GLY A 30 20.54 -3.59 3.46
CA GLY A 30 20.98 -3.34 2.08
C GLY A 30 19.99 -3.79 0.99
N GLU A 31 18.89 -4.44 1.34
CA GLU A 31 17.86 -4.85 0.39
C GLU A 31 16.73 -3.82 0.24
N PHE A 32 16.16 -3.77 -0.96
CA PHE A 32 14.98 -2.97 -1.26
C PHE A 32 13.72 -3.85 -1.33
N VAL A 33 12.60 -3.30 -0.85
CA VAL A 33 11.27 -3.90 -1.01
C VAL A 33 10.40 -2.92 -1.79
N VAL A 34 9.83 -3.38 -2.91
CA VAL A 34 8.93 -2.57 -3.74
C VAL A 34 7.49 -3.01 -3.51
N THR A 35 6.63 -2.06 -3.13
CA THR A 35 5.18 -2.29 -3.03
C THR A 35 4.48 -1.72 -4.27
N PHE A 36 3.80 -2.58 -5.01
CA PHE A 36 3.05 -2.16 -6.20
C PHE A 36 1.73 -1.45 -5.84
N PRO A 37 1.19 -0.63 -6.75
CA PRO A 37 -0.08 0.05 -6.52
C PRO A 37 -1.21 -0.91 -6.13
N ARG A 38 -1.99 -0.55 -5.09
CA ARG A 38 -3.08 -1.35 -4.52
C ARG A 38 -2.66 -2.68 -3.86
N ALA A 39 -1.37 -2.97 -3.71
CA ALA A 39 -0.90 -4.12 -2.95
C ALA A 39 -0.95 -3.80 -1.44
N TYR A 40 -1.85 -4.50 -0.72
CA TYR A 40 -1.86 -4.47 0.74
C TYR A 40 -0.61 -5.17 1.27
N HIS A 41 0.04 -4.55 2.26
CA HIS A 41 1.21 -5.12 2.92
C HIS A 41 1.15 -4.83 4.42
N SER A 42 1.75 -5.71 5.20
CA SER A 42 1.95 -5.58 6.64
C SER A 42 3.22 -6.33 7.02
N GLY A 43 3.84 -5.97 8.13
CA GLY A 43 5.08 -6.59 8.58
C GLY A 43 5.45 -6.16 9.98
N PHE A 44 6.57 -6.70 10.47
CA PHE A 44 7.15 -6.39 11.77
C PHE A 44 8.67 -6.47 11.68
N SER A 45 9.37 -5.78 12.59
CA SER A 45 10.83 -5.84 12.69
C SER A 45 11.26 -7.01 13.56
N HIS A 46 12.28 -7.75 13.14
CA HIS A 46 12.87 -8.86 13.92
C HIS A 46 13.78 -8.37 15.07
N GLY A 47 14.09 -7.07 15.12
CA GLY A 47 14.96 -6.44 16.12
C GLY A 47 15.11 -4.94 15.84
N PHE A 48 16.07 -4.30 16.50
CA PHE A 48 16.40 -2.88 16.23
C PHE A 48 16.90 -2.71 14.80
N ASN A 49 16.29 -1.80 14.06
CA ASN A 49 16.67 -1.48 12.69
C ASN A 49 16.38 -0.01 12.34
N CYS A 50 16.87 0.40 11.18
CA CYS A 50 16.53 1.66 10.53
C CYS A 50 16.14 1.37 9.09
N GLY A 51 14.97 1.84 8.68
CA GLY A 51 14.47 1.70 7.31
C GLY A 51 13.87 3.02 6.84
N GLU A 52 14.01 3.29 5.56
CA GLU A 52 13.43 4.46 4.89
C GLU A 52 12.46 3.99 3.80
N ALA A 53 11.38 4.75 3.58
CA ALA A 53 10.41 4.46 2.54
C ALA A 53 9.99 5.75 1.83
N SER A 54 9.83 5.67 0.51
CA SER A 54 9.31 6.75 -0.32
C SER A 54 8.28 6.23 -1.31
N ASN A 55 7.36 7.09 -1.72
CA ASN A 55 6.37 6.78 -2.74
C ASN A 55 6.89 7.28 -4.09
N ILE A 56 6.84 6.43 -5.11
CA ILE A 56 7.23 6.76 -6.48
C ILE A 56 6.01 6.59 -7.39
N ALA A 57 5.89 7.49 -8.37
CA ALA A 57 4.82 7.48 -9.36
C ALA A 57 5.41 7.28 -10.76
N THR A 58 5.08 6.17 -11.42
CA THR A 58 5.40 5.97 -12.85
C THR A 58 4.27 6.52 -13.73
N PRO A 59 4.50 6.75 -15.04
CA PRO A 59 3.41 7.13 -15.96
C PRO A 59 2.22 6.16 -15.93
N GLU A 60 2.47 4.86 -15.81
CA GLU A 60 1.42 3.82 -15.75
C GLU A 60 0.59 3.93 -14.47
N TRP A 61 1.20 4.40 -13.37
CA TRP A 61 0.49 4.61 -12.10
C TRP A 61 -0.59 5.69 -12.20
N LEU A 62 -0.45 6.68 -13.10
CA LEU A 62 -1.45 7.75 -13.28
C LEU A 62 -2.85 7.21 -13.58
N ARG A 63 -2.95 6.10 -14.32
CA ARG A 63 -4.23 5.42 -14.59
C ARG A 63 -4.90 4.95 -13.30
N LEU A 64 -4.11 4.38 -12.38
CA LEU A 64 -4.59 3.90 -11.08
C LEU A 64 -4.89 5.06 -10.12
N ALA A 65 -4.15 6.16 -10.22
CA ALA A 65 -4.38 7.37 -9.43
C ALA A 65 -5.77 7.97 -9.70
N LYS A 66 -6.23 7.96 -10.95
CA LYS A 66 -7.60 8.37 -11.32
C LYS A 66 -8.66 7.55 -10.58
N ASP A 67 -8.55 6.22 -10.64
CA ASP A 67 -9.50 5.32 -9.97
C ASP A 67 -9.46 5.46 -8.44
N ALA A 68 -8.28 5.74 -7.89
CA ALA A 68 -8.13 6.00 -6.46
C ALA A 68 -8.84 7.30 -6.05
N ALA A 69 -8.71 8.37 -6.84
CA ALA A 69 -9.39 9.64 -6.58
C ALA A 69 -10.92 9.48 -6.59
N ILE A 70 -11.47 8.76 -7.58
CA ILE A 70 -12.91 8.48 -7.68
C ILE A 70 -13.39 7.69 -6.45
N ARG A 71 -12.70 6.61 -6.08
CA ARG A 71 -13.06 5.79 -4.90
C ARG A 71 -13.01 6.58 -3.60
N ARG A 72 -12.00 7.43 -3.45
CA ARG A 72 -11.84 8.29 -2.27
C ARG A 72 -12.98 9.30 -2.16
N ALA A 73 -13.39 9.93 -3.26
CA ALA A 73 -14.55 10.81 -3.29
C ALA A 73 -15.83 10.06 -2.89
N ALA A 74 -16.03 8.83 -3.37
CA ALA A 74 -17.22 8.01 -3.05
C ALA A 74 -17.35 7.64 -1.56
N ILE A 75 -16.24 7.65 -0.81
CA ILE A 75 -16.23 7.40 0.64
C ILE A 75 -16.05 8.69 1.46
N ASN A 76 -16.31 9.86 0.86
CA ASN A 76 -16.13 11.19 1.48
C ASN A 76 -14.74 11.39 2.09
N TYR A 77 -13.70 10.88 1.43
CA TYR A 77 -12.33 10.97 1.91
C TYR A 77 -11.47 11.72 0.89
N LEU A 78 -10.87 12.84 1.28
CA LEU A 78 -10.14 13.70 0.34
C LEU A 78 -8.83 13.04 -0.12
N PRO A 79 -8.45 13.12 -1.40
CA PRO A 79 -7.12 12.69 -1.86
C PRO A 79 -6.03 13.61 -1.31
N MET A 80 -4.83 13.06 -1.03
CA MET A 80 -3.70 13.88 -0.56
C MET A 80 -3.04 14.69 -1.69
N VAL A 81 -3.19 14.23 -2.92
CA VAL A 81 -2.67 14.87 -4.13
C VAL A 81 -3.78 14.95 -5.18
N SER A 82 -3.86 16.05 -5.93
CA SER A 82 -4.82 16.18 -7.02
C SER A 82 -4.35 15.36 -8.21
N HIS A 83 -5.19 14.42 -8.66
CA HIS A 83 -4.89 13.66 -9.89
C HIS A 83 -4.74 14.57 -11.10
N LEU A 84 -5.53 15.64 -11.19
CA LEU A 84 -5.47 16.58 -12.32
C LEU A 84 -4.14 17.34 -12.37
N GLN A 85 -3.60 17.73 -11.20
CA GLN A 85 -2.31 18.42 -11.15
C GLN A 85 -1.13 17.53 -11.54
N LEU A 86 -1.28 16.21 -11.47
CA LEU A 86 -0.24 15.25 -11.88
C LEU A 86 -0.21 15.00 -13.40
N LEU A 87 -1.16 15.56 -14.15
CA LEU A 87 -1.25 15.44 -15.61
C LEU A 87 -0.64 16.65 -16.35
N TYR A 88 -0.27 17.69 -15.62
CA TYR A 88 0.39 18.90 -16.11
C TYR A 88 1.85 18.92 -15.67
#